data_AF-A0A6V7JP98-F1
#
_entry.id   AF-A0A6V7JP98-F1
#
_cell.length_a   1.000
_cell.length_b   1.000
_cell.length_c   1.000
_cell.angle_alpha   90.00
_cell.angle_beta   90.00
_cell.angle_gamma   90.00
#
_symmetry.space_group_name_H-M   'P 1'
#
loop_
_entity.id
_entity.type
_entity.pdbx_description
1 polymer ?
#
loop_
_entity_poly.entity_id
_entity_poly.type
_entity_poly.pdbx_seq_one_letter_code
_entity_poly.pdbx_strand_id
1 'polypeptide(L)'
;ELVIDNAHPLAELKKTTAELKKAGVCGKLVGELLSILAKNLGPRVVAEKWNQSGLEWSDLIDSDLENSADIIKKYNLEFLTSDCDNIEATGAEWTMEKIRNQLLKLMRDSHFDNITGWIN
;
A
#
# COMPACT_ATOMS: atom_id res chain seq x y z
N GLU A 1 -22.42 -16.10 -21.25
CA GLU A 1 -22.84 -14.88 -20.54
C GLU A 1 -22.03 -14.69 -19.28
N LEU A 2 -21.24 -13.63 -19.22
CA LEU A 2 -21.09 -12.75 -18.06
C LEU A 2 -20.36 -11.51 -18.59
N VAL A 3 -21.20 -10.64 -19.13
CA VAL A 3 -20.88 -9.28 -19.51
C VAL A 3 -20.55 -8.51 -18.23
N ILE A 4 -19.27 -8.21 -18.03
CA ILE A 4 -18.84 -7.06 -17.23
C ILE A 4 -18.47 -6.00 -18.28
N ASP A 5 -19.48 -5.25 -18.69
CA ASP A 5 -19.60 -4.49 -19.96
C ASP A 5 -18.67 -3.28 -20.13
N ASN A 6 -17.48 -3.27 -19.51
CA ASN A 6 -16.44 -2.27 -19.77
C ASN A 6 -15.07 -2.57 -19.12
N ALA A 7 -14.85 -3.79 -18.62
CA ALA A 7 -13.55 -4.13 -18.04
C ALA A 7 -12.53 -4.35 -19.16
N HIS A 8 -11.65 -3.37 -19.39
CA HIS A 8 -10.49 -3.56 -20.26
C HIS A 8 -9.63 -4.71 -19.72
N PRO A 9 -9.13 -5.62 -20.58
CA PRO A 9 -8.19 -6.65 -20.15
C PRO A 9 -7.01 -6.01 -19.41
N LEU A 10 -6.58 -6.60 -18.30
CA LEU A 10 -5.40 -6.13 -17.55
C LEU A 10 -4.14 -6.01 -18.45
N ALA A 11 -4.06 -6.82 -19.50
CA ALA A 11 -3.02 -6.71 -20.53
C ALA A 11 -3.07 -5.38 -21.31
N GLU A 12 -4.27 -4.90 -21.64
CA GLU A 12 -4.46 -3.60 -22.29
C GLU A 12 -4.24 -2.46 -21.29
N LEU A 13 -4.55 -2.64 -20.00
CA LEU A 13 -4.25 -1.64 -18.97
C LEU A 13 -2.76 -1.30 -18.92
N LYS A 14 -1.86 -2.28 -19.06
CA LYS A 14 -0.40 -2.05 -19.12
C LYS A 14 0.01 -1.22 -20.33
N LYS A 15 -0.65 -1.43 -21.47
CA LYS A 15 -0.43 -0.65 -22.69
C LYS A 15 -0.98 0.77 -22.53
N THR A 16 -2.17 0.90 -21.95
CA THR A 16 -2.81 2.18 -21.65
C THR A 16 -1.96 3.01 -20.68
N THR A 17 -1.45 2.42 -19.59
CA THR A 17 -0.59 3.16 -18.64
C THR A 17 0.73 3.59 -19.28
N ALA A 18 1.32 2.79 -20.17
CA ALA A 18 2.51 3.17 -20.91
C ALA A 18 2.27 4.37 -21.84
N GLU A 19 1.13 4.42 -22.53
CA GLU A 19 0.76 5.56 -23.39
C GLU A 19 0.40 6.79 -22.55
N LEU A 20 -0.30 6.63 -21.42
CA LEU A 20 -0.62 7.72 -20.50
C LEU A 20 0.64 8.31 -19.85
N LYS A 21 1.67 7.49 -19.60
CA LYS A 21 2.97 7.93 -19.09
C LYS A 21 3.64 8.89 -20.09
N LYS A 22 3.71 8.49 -21.37
CA LYS A 22 4.23 9.34 -22.45
C LYS A 22 3.44 10.63 -22.67
N ALA A 23 2.13 10.58 -22.37
CA ALA A 23 1.24 11.72 -22.50
C ALA A 23 1.22 12.63 -21.26
N GLY A 24 1.94 12.28 -20.18
CA GLY A 24 2.00 13.08 -18.95
C GLY A 24 0.66 13.16 -18.19
N VAL A 25 -0.14 12.10 -18.24
CA VAL A 25 -1.46 12.04 -17.56
C VAL A 25 -1.65 10.74 -16.78
N CYS A 26 -0.61 9.93 -16.62
CA CYS A 26 -0.67 8.67 -15.90
C CYS A 26 -0.88 8.90 -14.41
N GLY A 27 -0.24 9.94 -13.86
CA GLY A 27 -0.36 10.34 -12.46
C GLY A 27 -1.79 10.69 -12.05
N LYS A 28 -2.58 11.26 -12.97
CA LYS A 28 -4.02 11.51 -12.74
C LYS A 28 -4.77 10.20 -12.50
N LEU A 29 -4.59 9.21 -13.38
CA LEU A 29 -5.28 7.92 -13.31
C LEU A 29 -4.86 7.15 -12.05
N VAL A 30 -3.55 7.02 -11.84
CA VAL A 30 -3.00 6.30 -10.69
C VAL A 30 -3.41 6.98 -9.38
N GLY A 31 -3.36 8.32 -9.34
CA GLY A 31 -3.77 9.10 -8.18
C GLY A 31 -5.25 8.88 -7.82
N GLU A 32 -6.14 8.94 -8.81
CA GLU A 32 -7.57 8.65 -8.60
C GLU A 32 -7.77 7.21 -8.11
N LEU A 33 -7.14 6.24 -8.75
CA LEU A 33 -7.28 4.82 -8.40
C LEU A 33 -6.81 4.54 -6.98
N LEU A 34 -5.64 5.02 -6.58
CA LEU A 34 -5.11 4.86 -5.22
C LEU A 34 -6.00 5.57 -4.19
N SER A 35 -6.54 6.74 -4.51
CA SER A 35 -7.47 7.45 -3.62
C SER A 35 -8.77 6.67 -3.40
N ILE A 36 -9.30 6.01 -4.45
CA ILE A 36 -10.49 5.16 -4.37
C ILE A 36 -10.19 3.92 -3.55
N LEU A 37 -9.04 3.28 -3.78
CA LEU A 37 -8.62 2.13 -2.99
C LEU A 37 -8.43 2.51 -1.51
N ALA A 38 -7.85 3.67 -1.22
CA ALA A 38 -7.67 4.13 0.15
C ALA A 38 -9.00 4.37 0.86
N LYS A 39 -10.02 4.87 0.14
CA LYS A 39 -11.38 5.03 0.68
C LYS A 39 -12.07 3.68 0.94
N ASN A 40 -11.86 2.69 0.08
CA ASN A 40 -12.56 1.41 0.16
C ASN A 40 -11.88 0.40 1.10
N LEU A 41 -10.55 0.32 1.06
CA LEU A 41 -9.76 -0.67 1.79
C LEU A 41 -9.04 -0.08 3.02
N GLY A 42 -8.95 1.24 3.09
CA GLY A 42 -8.21 1.97 4.11
C GLY A 42 -6.81 2.39 3.62
N PRO A 43 -6.33 3.61 3.97
CA PRO A 43 -5.03 4.12 3.54
C PRO A 43 -3.85 3.20 3.90
N ARG A 44 -3.91 2.56 5.07
CA ARG A 44 -2.85 1.66 5.54
C ARG A 44 -2.72 0.38 4.72
N VAL A 45 -3.84 -0.24 4.33
CA VAL A 45 -3.83 -1.44 3.48
C VAL A 45 -3.24 -1.10 2.11
N VAL A 46 -3.57 0.09 1.58
CA VAL A 46 -3.01 0.57 0.33
C VAL A 46 -1.52 0.88 0.45
N ALA A 47 -1.06 1.50 1.53
CA ALA A 47 0.36 1.72 1.81
C ALA A 47 1.14 0.40 1.86
N GLU A 48 0.61 -0.60 2.56
CA GLU A 48 1.24 -1.91 2.65
C GLU A 48 1.36 -2.57 1.28
N LYS A 49 0.28 -2.55 0.48
CA LYS A 49 0.29 -3.12 -0.87
C LYS A 49 1.20 -2.38 -1.83
N TRP A 50 1.27 -1.06 -1.71
CA TRP A 50 2.21 -0.22 -2.44
C TRP A 50 3.66 -0.61 -2.11
N ASN A 51 4.01 -0.68 -0.83
CA ASN A 51 5.36 -1.06 -0.39
C ASN A 51 5.71 -2.51 -0.81
N GLN A 52 4.78 -3.46 -0.67
CA GLN A 52 4.97 -4.86 -1.09
C GLN A 52 5.18 -5.01 -2.60
N SER A 53 4.66 -4.08 -3.41
CA SER A 53 4.79 -4.15 -4.86
C SER A 53 6.19 -3.78 -5.36
N GLY A 54 6.97 -3.05 -4.54
CA GLY A 54 8.24 -2.47 -4.94
C GLY A 54 8.12 -1.41 -6.04
N LEU A 55 6.90 -0.92 -6.32
CA LEU A 55 6.66 0.14 -7.29
C LEU A 55 7.03 1.50 -6.70
N GLU A 56 7.70 2.31 -7.51
CA GLU A 56 7.94 3.71 -7.23
C GLU A 56 7.11 4.59 -8.17
N TRP A 57 6.90 5.86 -7.80
CA TRP A 57 6.21 6.80 -8.68
C TRP A 57 6.93 6.97 -10.03
N SER A 58 8.26 6.93 -10.04
CA SER A 58 9.11 6.95 -11.24
C SER A 58 8.80 5.82 -12.24
N ASP A 59 8.31 4.67 -11.75
CA ASP A 59 7.90 3.56 -12.61
C ASP A 59 6.61 3.90 -13.38
N LEU A 60 5.71 4.68 -12.76
CA LEU A 60 4.37 4.94 -13.26
C LEU A 60 4.24 6.24 -14.05
N ILE A 61 4.93 7.30 -13.63
CA ILE A 61 4.85 8.62 -14.25
C ILE A 61 6.17 9.00 -14.91
N ASP A 62 6.09 9.90 -15.88
CA ASP A 62 7.26 10.55 -16.45
C ASP A 62 7.56 11.81 -15.65
N SER A 63 8.69 11.83 -14.93
CA SER A 63 9.07 12.92 -14.03
C SER A 63 9.33 14.25 -14.76
N ASP A 64 9.55 14.24 -16.07
CA ASP A 64 9.70 15.45 -16.88
C ASP A 64 8.36 16.10 -17.23
N LEU A 65 7.27 15.31 -17.19
CA LEU A 65 5.92 15.74 -17.57
C LEU A 65 4.98 15.88 -16.37
N GLU A 66 5.19 15.09 -15.33
CA GLU A 66 4.34 15.01 -14.14
C GLU A 66 5.19 15.06 -12.86
N ASN A 67 4.69 15.73 -11.83
CA ASN A 67 5.34 15.81 -10.53
C ASN A 67 4.63 14.90 -9.51
N SER A 68 5.34 13.90 -8.98
CA SER A 68 4.80 12.95 -8.00
C SER A 68 4.31 13.64 -6.73
N ALA A 69 5.00 14.66 -6.22
CA ALA A 69 4.60 15.39 -5.02
C ALA A 69 3.27 16.15 -5.23
N ASP A 70 3.06 16.71 -6.42
CA ASP A 70 1.81 17.39 -6.78
C ASP A 70 0.65 16.38 -6.86
N ILE A 71 0.89 15.20 -7.43
CA ILE A 71 -0.09 14.11 -7.50
C ILE A 71 -0.44 13.64 -6.08
N ILE A 72 0.57 13.36 -5.26
CA ILE A 72 0.41 12.91 -3.88
C ILE A 72 -0.46 13.89 -3.10
N LYS A 73 -0.13 15.18 -3.16
CA LYS A 73 -0.89 16.24 -2.49
C LYS A 73 -2.29 16.40 -3.04
N LYS A 74 -2.48 16.31 -4.36
CA LYS A 74 -3.78 16.48 -5.02
C LYS A 74 -4.75 15.36 -4.65
N TYR A 75 -4.25 14.14 -4.45
CA TYR A 75 -5.05 12.94 -4.19
C TYR A 75 -5.02 12.48 -2.73
N ASN A 76 -4.42 13.27 -1.83
CA ASN A 76 -4.24 12.96 -0.41
C ASN A 76 -3.54 11.60 -0.18
N LEU A 77 -2.44 11.36 -0.90
CA LEU A 77 -1.68 10.11 -0.87
C LEU A 77 -0.41 10.20 -0.01
N GLU A 78 -0.33 11.15 0.94
CA GLU A 78 0.84 11.37 1.80
C GLU A 78 1.17 10.14 2.67
N PHE A 79 0.19 9.25 2.86
CA PHE A 79 0.37 7.96 3.52
C PHE A 79 1.26 6.98 2.71
N LEU A 80 1.55 7.27 1.44
CA LEU A 80 2.49 6.50 0.60
C LEU A 80 3.93 7.03 0.67
N THR A 81 4.13 8.27 1.12
CA THR A 81 5.46 8.91 1.21
C THR A 81 6.04 8.92 2.61
N SER A 82 5.18 8.70 3.60
CA SER A 82 5.61 8.69 4.99
C SER A 82 6.34 7.38 5.23
N ASP A 83 7.63 7.45 5.63
CA ASP A 83 8.28 6.36 6.35
C ASP A 83 7.31 5.91 7.45
N CYS A 84 6.66 4.79 7.19
CA CYS A 84 5.66 4.17 8.03
C CYS A 84 6.34 3.52 9.25
N ASP A 85 7.33 4.18 9.83
CA ASP A 85 7.93 3.78 11.10
C ASP A 85 7.03 4.14 12.29
N ASN A 86 5.96 4.92 12.07
CA ASN A 86 5.05 5.34 13.14
C ASN A 86 3.57 5.06 12.89
N ILE A 87 3.21 4.33 11.84
CA ILE A 87 1.89 3.68 11.81
C ILE A 87 2.12 2.30 12.38
N GLU A 88 1.74 2.12 13.64
CA GLU A 88 1.71 0.83 14.31
C GLU A 88 1.13 -0.22 13.35
N ALA A 89 2.03 -1.03 12.81
CA ALA A 89 1.71 -2.16 11.99
C ALA A 89 0.95 -3.17 12.86
N THR A 90 -0.37 -3.07 12.96
CA THR A 90 -1.28 -4.20 13.27
C THR A 90 -1.31 -5.22 12.12
N GLY A 91 -0.14 -5.47 11.56
CA GLY A 91 0.23 -6.37 10.49
C GLY A 91 1.74 -6.55 10.62
N ALA A 92 2.19 -6.73 11.87
CA ALA A 92 3.60 -6.91 12.16
C ALA A 92 4.03 -8.18 11.46
N GLU A 93 4.94 -8.05 10.49
CA GLU A 93 6.01 -9.02 10.40
C GLU A 93 6.65 -9.03 11.79
N TRP A 94 6.28 -10.03 12.59
CA TRP A 94 6.77 -10.19 13.95
C TRP A 94 8.25 -10.52 13.84
N THR A 95 9.11 -9.51 13.87
CA THR A 95 10.55 -9.74 13.93
C THR A 95 10.87 -10.54 15.19
N MET A 96 11.84 -11.46 15.10
CA MET A 96 12.26 -12.32 16.22
C MET A 96 12.51 -11.55 17.52
N GLU A 97 12.99 -10.31 17.42
CA GLU A 97 13.20 -9.44 18.57
C GLU A 97 11.88 -8.98 19.22
N LYS A 98 10.87 -8.63 18.42
CA LYS A 98 9.53 -8.25 18.91
C LYS A 98 8.79 -9.45 19.52
N ILE A 99 8.90 -10.63 18.90
CA ILE A 99 8.41 -11.90 19.46
C ILE A 99 9.03 -12.14 20.83
N ARG A 100 10.37 -12.05 20.93
CA ARG A 100 11.10 -12.27 22.17
C ARG A 100 10.66 -11.29 23.27
N ASN A 101 10.54 -10.00 22.94
CA ASN A 101 10.19 -8.99 23.92
C ASN A 101 8.73 -9.14 24.42
N GLN A 102 7.80 -9.55 23.56
CA GLN A 102 6.42 -9.83 23.96
C GLN A 102 6.31 -11.11 24.79
N LEU A 103 7.03 -12.17 24.43
CA LEU A 103 7.10 -13.38 25.25
C LEU A 103 7.66 -13.08 26.64
N LEU A 104 8.75 -12.32 26.74
CA LEU A 104 9.33 -11.94 28.04
C LEU A 104 8.38 -11.09 28.89
N LYS A 105 7.51 -10.31 28.27
CA LYS A 105 6.48 -9.53 28.98
C LYS A 105 5.33 -10.43 29.45
N LEU A 106 4.81 -11.31 28.58
CA LEU A 106 3.77 -12.26 28.94
C LEU A 106 4.24 -13.26 30.02
N MET A 107 5.50 -13.68 29.99
CA MET A 107 6.08 -14.52 31.05
C MET A 107 6.23 -13.81 32.39
N ARG A 108 6.25 -12.47 32.40
CA ARG A 108 6.35 -11.66 33.62
C ARG A 108 4.98 -11.34 34.22
N ASP A 109 4.00 -11.06 33.36
CA ASP A 109 2.71 -10.49 33.74
C ASP A 109 1.51 -11.45 33.53
N SER A 110 1.70 -12.68 33.03
CA SER A 110 0.59 -13.59 32.70
C SER A 110 0.86 -15.07 32.99
N HIS A 111 -0.24 -15.84 33.15
CA HIS A 111 -0.21 -17.30 33.33
C HIS A 111 0.04 -18.04 32.01
N PHE A 112 0.58 -19.26 32.10
CA PHE A 112 1.01 -20.08 30.96
C PHE A 112 -0.06 -20.27 29.89
N ASP A 113 -1.33 -20.43 30.27
CA ASP A 113 -2.46 -20.59 29.34
C ASP A 113 -2.69 -19.37 28.43
N ASN A 114 -2.32 -18.18 28.88
CA ASN A 114 -2.43 -16.95 28.10
C ASN A 114 -1.31 -16.84 27.06
N ILE A 115 -0.16 -17.47 27.34
CA ILE A 115 0.97 -17.55 26.41
C ILE A 115 0.65 -18.56 25.31
N THR A 116 0.09 -19.72 25.65
CA THR A 116 -0.26 -20.76 24.67
C THR A 116 -1.42 -20.33 23.77
N GLY A 117 -2.41 -19.59 24.31
CA GLY A 117 -3.48 -18.99 23.52
C GLY A 117 -3.01 -17.87 22.57
N TRP A 118 -1.86 -17.25 22.84
CA TRP A 118 -1.27 -16.24 21.97
C TRP A 118 -0.41 -16.84 20.84
N ILE A 119 0.20 -18.01 21.08
CA ILE A 119 1.07 -18.69 20.10
C ILE A 119 0.27 -19.47 19.03
N ASN A 120 -0.96 -19.91 19.36
CA ASN A 120 -1.77 -20.81 18.54
C ASN A 120 -2.74 -20.07 17.61
#